data_AF-A0A378TR58-F1
#
_entry.id   AF-A0A378TR58-F1
#
_cell.length_a   1.000
_cell.length_b   1.000
_cell.length_c   1.000
_cell.angle_alpha   90.00
_cell.angle_beta   90.00
_cell.angle_gamma   90.00
#
_symmetry.space_group_name_H-M   'P 1'
#
loop_
_entity.id
_entity.type
_entity.pdbx_description
1 polymer ?
#
loop_
_entity_poly.entity_id
_entity_poly.type
_entity_poly.pdbx_seq_one_letter_code
_entity_poly.pdbx_strand_id
1 'polypeptide(L)' 'MSYDDFIITVYLLVEALYQNIVTKPLRSKGFLPALSDTEIITMELVGESLGFDTDKEIWAYFKNCY' A
#
# COMPACT_ATOMS: atom_id res chain seq x y z
N MET A 1 9.97 -15.41 7.63
CA MET A 1 8.90 -14.40 7.68
C MET A 1 7.94 -14.72 6.55
N SER A 2 6.66 -14.87 6.84
CA SER A 2 5.66 -15.10 5.77
C SER A 2 5.44 -13.82 4.95
N TYR A 3 4.82 -13.92 3.78
CA TYR A 3 4.43 -12.73 3.02
C TYR A 3 3.41 -11.89 3.81
N ASP A 4 2.52 -12.52 4.56
CA ASP A 4 1.57 -11.83 5.43
C ASP A 4 2.30 -11.01 6.51
N ASP A 5 3.29 -11.61 7.20
CA ASP A 5 4.09 -10.91 8.20
C ASP A 5 4.83 -9.71 7.59
N PHE A 6 5.36 -9.88 6.38
CA PHE A 6 6.04 -8.81 5.66
C PHE A 6 5.08 -7.67 5.32
N ILE A 7 3.92 -7.98 4.73
CA ILE A 7 2.88 -7.00 4.38
C ILE A 7 2.41 -6.25 5.63
N ILE A 8 2.13 -6.96 6.72
CA ILE A 8 1.69 -6.35 7.99
C ILE A 8 2.79 -5.43 8.53
N THR A 9 4.05 -5.85 8.49
CA THR A 9 5.18 -5.05 8.97
C THR A 9 5.32 -3.76 8.15
N VAL A 10 5.23 -3.84 6.82
CA VAL A 10 5.29 -2.67 5.94
C VAL A 10 4.09 -1.75 6.19
N TYR A 11 2.88 -2.30 6.31
CA TYR A 11 1.68 -1.52 6.60
C TYR A 11 1.82 -0.72 7.90
N LEU A 12 2.25 -1.38 8.99
CA LEU A 12 2.43 -0.71 10.29
C LEU A 12 3.48 0.41 10.21
N LEU A 13 4.57 0.19 9.46
CA LEU A 13 5.60 1.21 9.24
C LEU A 13 5.03 2.40 8.45
N VAL A 14 4.34 2.13 7.35
CA VAL A 14 3.74 3.15 6.48
C VAL A 14 2.71 3.96 7.25
N GLU A 15 1.82 3.31 7.98
CA GLU A 15 0.78 3.96 8.79
C GLU A 15 1.40 4.88 9.84
N ALA A 16 2.41 4.40 10.57
CA ALA A 16 3.11 5.21 11.57
C ALA A 16 3.81 6.43 10.93
N LEU A 17 4.47 6.26 9.79
CA LEU A 17 5.14 7.37 9.09
C LEU A 17 4.12 8.35 8.49
N TYR A 18 3.04 7.85 7.89
CA TYR A 18 2.00 8.66 7.27
C TYR A 18 1.36 9.58 8.31
N GLN A 19 1.03 9.07 9.50
CA GLN A 19 0.47 9.88 10.58
C GLN A 19 1.41 10.99 11.09
N ASN A 20 2.73 10.78 11.01
CA ASN A 20 3.72 11.77 11.44
C ASN A 20 4.02 12.81 10.36
N ILE A 21 3.96 12.44 9.07
CA ILE A 21 4.42 13.27 7.95
C ILE A 21 3.23 13.98 7.27
N VAL A 22 2.12 13.28 7.11
CA VAL A 22 0.99 13.71 6.28
C VAL A 22 -0.03 14.42 7.15
N THR A 23 -0.03 15.75 7.07
CA THR A 23 -0.96 16.62 7.83
C THR A 23 -2.26 16.89 7.09
N LYS A 24 -2.34 16.53 5.81
CA LYS A 24 -3.51 16.70 4.94
C LYS A 24 -3.57 15.53 3.95
N PRO A 25 -4.76 15.00 3.59
CA PRO A 25 -4.86 13.87 2.66
C PRO A 25 -4.10 14.12 1.36
N LEU A 26 -3.30 13.14 0.92
CA LEU A 26 -2.51 13.25 -0.31
C LEU A 26 -3.43 13.28 -1.53
N ARG A 27 -4.47 12.45 -1.51
CA ARG A 27 -5.54 12.42 -2.52
C ARG A 27 -6.74 13.22 -2.01
N SER A 28 -7.01 14.35 -2.66
CA SER A 28 -8.08 15.29 -2.27
C SER A 28 -9.06 15.61 -3.40
N LYS A 29 -8.86 15.04 -4.59
CA LYS A 29 -9.66 15.32 -5.79
C LYS A 29 -10.13 14.02 -6.43
N GLY A 30 -11.29 14.09 -7.08
CA GLY A 30 -11.89 12.95 -7.79
C GLY A 30 -12.87 12.17 -6.92
N PHE A 31 -13.20 10.96 -7.37
CA PHE A 31 -14.03 10.03 -6.61
C PHE A 31 -13.32 9.53 -5.37
N LEU A 32 -14.09 9.15 -4.35
CA LEU A 32 -13.56 8.48 -3.17
C LEU A 32 -12.83 7.20 -3.59
N PRO A 33 -11.54 7.05 -3.23
CA PRO A 33 -10.80 5.85 -3.55
C PRO A 33 -11.31 4.66 -2.72
N ALA A 34 -11.23 3.45 -3.29
CA ALA A 34 -11.63 2.23 -2.60
C ALA A 34 -10.67 1.83 -1.47
N LEU A 35 -9.41 2.30 -1.54
CA LEU A 35 -8.35 2.03 -0.59
C LEU A 35 -7.83 3.35 -0.02
N SER A 36 -7.38 3.33 1.24
CA SER A 36 -6.71 4.43 1.91
C SER A 36 -5.36 4.77 1.25
N ASP A 37 -4.80 5.93 1.58
CA ASP A 37 -3.46 6.30 1.08
C ASP A 37 -2.40 5.32 1.61
N THR A 38 -2.54 4.88 2.86
CA THR A 38 -1.58 3.98 3.51
C THR A 38 -1.65 2.56 2.95
N GLU A 39 -2.84 2.08 2.62
CA GLU A 39 -3.04 0.79 1.92
C GLU A 39 -2.36 0.80 0.55
N ILE A 40 -2.60 1.85 -0.26
CA ILE A 40 -1.98 1.96 -1.58
C ILE A 40 -0.45 2.04 -1.49
N ILE A 41 0.08 2.89 -0.62
CA ILE A 41 1.54 3.00 -0.44
C ILE A 41 2.13 1.67 0.00
N THR A 42 1.44 0.92 0.87
CA THR A 42 1.86 -0.42 1.29
C THR A 42 1.88 -1.38 0.12
N MET A 43 0.83 -1.40 -0.70
CA MET A 43 0.75 -2.28 -1.87
C MET A 43 1.87 -2.01 -2.87
N GLU A 44 2.16 -0.73 -3.14
CA GLU A 44 3.27 -0.32 -4.01
C GLU A 44 4.63 -0.79 -3.47
N LEU A 45 4.93 -0.51 -2.20
CA LEU A 45 6.21 -0.89 -1.59
C LEU A 45 6.42 -2.41 -1.54
N VAL A 46 5.37 -3.15 -1.16
CA VAL A 46 5.42 -4.61 -1.14
C VAL A 46 5.55 -5.14 -2.56
N GLY A 47 4.74 -4.65 -3.49
CA GLY A 47 4.71 -5.13 -4.86
C GLY A 47 6.05 -4.98 -5.57
N GLU A 48 6.66 -3.80 -5.45
CA GLU A 48 8.02 -3.52 -5.93
C GLU A 48 9.06 -4.42 -5.25
N SER A 49 8.94 -4.64 -3.94
CA SER A 49 9.84 -5.56 -3.20
C SER A 49 9.71 -7.02 -3.64
N LEU A 50 8.57 -7.40 -4.21
CA LEU A 50 8.31 -8.72 -4.79
C LEU A 50 8.70 -8.81 -6.27
N GLY A 51 9.13 -7.70 -6.89
CA GLY A 51 9.57 -7.64 -8.29
C GLY A 51 8.44 -7.53 -9.30
N PHE A 52 7.29 -6.95 -8.93
CA PHE A 52 6.27 -6.57 -9.91
C PHE A 52 6.64 -5.22 -10.51
N ASP A 53 6.71 -5.16 -11.84
CA ASP A 53 7.19 -3.97 -12.57
C ASP A 53 6.05 -3.00 -12.93
N THR A 54 4.79 -3.37 -12.65
CA THR A 54 3.63 -2.56 -13.01
C THR A 54 2.55 -2.55 -11.92
N ASP A 55 1.86 -1.42 -11.78
CA ASP A 55 0.71 -1.24 -10.88
C ASP A 55 -0.37 -2.32 -11.11
N LYS A 56 -0.51 -2.81 -12.36
CA LYS A 56 -1.46 -3.86 -12.72
C LYS A 56 -1.10 -5.20 -12.12
N GLU A 57 0.19 -5.55 -12.11
CA GLU A 57 0.68 -6.79 -11.51
C GLU A 57 0.58 -6.74 -9.99
N ILE A 58 0.96 -5.61 -9.39
CA ILE A 58 0.77 -5.35 -7.96
C ILE A 58 -0.70 -5.51 -7.59
N TRP A 59 -1.60 -4.82 -8.30
CA TRP A 59 -3.04 -4.92 -8.08
C TRP A 59 -3.55 -6.36 -8.24
N ALA A 60 -3.10 -7.07 -9.27
CA ALA A 60 -3.51 -8.45 -9.52
C ALA A 60 -3.05 -9.39 -8.39
N TYR A 61 -1.84 -9.21 -7.86
CA TYR A 61 -1.35 -9.99 -6.73
C TYR A 61 -2.26 -9.81 -5.52
N PHE A 62 -2.48 -8.58 -5.08
CA PHE A 62 -3.29 -8.31 -3.89
C PHE A 62 -4.74 -8.77 -4.07
N LYS A 63 -5.36 -8.49 -5.22
CA LYS A 63 -6.73 -8.91 -5.51
C LYS A 63 -6.94 -10.43 -5.53
N ASN A 64 -5.90 -11.20 -5.87
CA ASN A 64 -6.00 -12.66 -5.92
C ASN A 64 -5.62 -13.33 -4.59
N CYS A 65 -4.91 -12.62 -3.71
CA CYS A 65 -4.42 -13.14 -2.43
C CYS A 65 -5.22 -12.65 -1.22
N TYR A 66 -5.90 -11.50 -1.32
CA TYR A 66 -6.63 -10.83 -0.23
C TYR A 66 -7.94 -10.20 -0.73
#